data_AF-A0A956REC1-F1
#
_entry.id   AF-A0A956REC1-F1
#
_cell.length_a   1.000
_cell.length_b   1.000
_cell.length_c   1.000
_cell.angle_alpha   90.00
_cell.angle_beta   90.00
_cell.angle_gamma   90.00
#
_symmetry.space_group_name_H-M   'P 1'
#
loop_
_entity.id
_entity.type
_entity.pdbx_description
1 polymer ?
#
loop_
_entity_poly.entity_id
_entity_poly.type
_entity_poly.pdbx_seq_one_letter_code
_entity_poly.pdbx_strand_id
1 'polypeptide(L)'
;MNARTLTLALVTSLLLPLASACDNSEEEAKKAAEAQAAADKKKAEEEALAARKKAREDAKKAEQEAADKKAADIDALCVLPEKLPKNLEKACEEAGAAYDKFMERVYGDNEEVMGKWKEGKSTQLQLMATTCKKTGSVEAAACQISALTNAPPELKKSVSDFATRCAEKFPKNDEG
;
A
#
# COMPACT_ATOMS: atom_id res chain seq x y z
N MET A 1 -79.08 -19.07 26.77
CA MET A 1 -79.99 -17.97 26.36
C MET A 1 -79.53 -17.55 24.97
N ASN A 2 -80.14 -18.17 23.94
CA ASN A 2 -81.06 -17.56 22.95
C ASN A 2 -80.29 -16.70 21.92
N ALA A 3 -80.37 -16.91 20.61
CA ALA A 3 -81.56 -17.26 19.83
C ALA A 3 -81.26 -18.05 18.55
N ARG A 4 -82.21 -18.93 18.20
CA ARG A 4 -82.48 -19.46 16.86
C ARG A 4 -83.33 -18.44 16.09
N THR A 5 -83.15 -18.31 14.78
CA THR A 5 -84.26 -18.54 13.81
C THR A 5 -83.79 -18.62 12.35
N LEU A 6 -84.28 -19.66 11.67
CA LEU A 6 -84.34 -19.88 10.22
C LEU A 6 -85.18 -18.80 9.51
N THR A 7 -84.85 -18.48 8.26
CA THR A 7 -85.86 -18.39 7.18
C THR A 7 -85.24 -18.72 5.82
N LEU A 8 -85.97 -19.51 5.04
CA LEU A 8 -85.64 -20.19 3.78
C LEU A 8 -86.33 -19.46 2.60
N ALA A 9 -85.64 -19.29 1.46
CA ALA A 9 -86.20 -19.17 0.10
C ALA A 9 -85.00 -19.05 -0.88
N LEU A 10 -84.50 -20.12 -1.50
CA LEU A 10 -84.95 -20.78 -2.75
C LEU A 10 -85.23 -19.81 -3.91
N VAL A 11 -84.46 -19.91 -5.01
CA VAL A 11 -84.93 -20.17 -6.40
C VAL A 11 -83.89 -19.72 -7.48
N THR A 12 -83.39 -20.74 -8.21
CA THR A 12 -82.87 -20.83 -9.61
C THR A 12 -81.71 -19.94 -10.09
N SER A 13 -80.57 -20.55 -10.41
CA SER A 13 -80.18 -21.08 -11.75
C SER A 13 -79.90 -20.00 -12.80
N LEU A 14 -78.62 -19.76 -13.08
CA LEU A 14 -78.07 -19.83 -14.44
C LEU A 14 -76.54 -19.90 -14.42
N LEU A 15 -76.01 -21.08 -14.77
CA LEU A 15 -74.65 -21.27 -15.23
C LEU A 15 -74.51 -20.66 -16.63
N LEU A 16 -73.67 -19.65 -16.79
CA LEU A 16 -72.94 -19.39 -18.03
C LEU A 16 -71.49 -18.97 -17.67
N PRO A 17 -70.45 -19.66 -18.18
CA PRO A 17 -69.06 -19.42 -17.80
C PRO A 17 -68.50 -18.21 -18.54
N LEU A 18 -68.33 -17.10 -17.83
CA LEU A 18 -67.47 -15.98 -18.24
C LEU A 18 -66.13 -16.12 -17.51
N ALA A 19 -65.23 -16.92 -18.07
CA ALA A 19 -63.80 -16.86 -17.77
C ALA A 19 -62.98 -17.49 -18.92
N SER A 20 -63.14 -16.95 -20.13
CA SER A 20 -62.05 -16.99 -21.09
C SER A 20 -61.00 -15.94 -20.69
N ALA A 21 -59.74 -16.37 -20.59
CA ALA A 21 -58.51 -15.59 -20.39
C ALA A 21 -58.09 -15.31 -18.93
N CYS A 22 -57.37 -16.26 -18.33
CA CYS A 22 -56.39 -16.01 -17.25
C CYS A 22 -55.37 -17.18 -17.18
N ASP A 23 -54.76 -17.55 -18.31
CA ASP A 23 -53.62 -18.50 -18.34
C ASP A 23 -52.43 -17.93 -19.13
N ASN A 24 -52.41 -16.61 -19.33
CA ASN A 24 -51.30 -15.89 -19.97
C ASN A 24 -50.60 -14.91 -19.00
N SER A 25 -51.20 -14.68 -17.82
CA SER A 25 -50.69 -13.70 -16.84
C SER A 25 -49.55 -14.25 -15.99
N GLU A 26 -49.41 -15.58 -15.84
CA GLU A 26 -48.37 -16.21 -15.03
C GLU A 26 -47.06 -16.38 -15.82
N GLU A 27 -47.14 -16.71 -17.12
CA GLU A 27 -45.97 -16.79 -18.01
C GLU A 27 -45.38 -15.41 -18.35
N GLU A 28 -46.24 -14.38 -18.56
CA GLU A 28 -45.79 -13.00 -18.74
C GLU A 28 -45.21 -12.40 -17.45
N ALA A 29 -45.80 -12.70 -16.28
CA ALA A 29 -45.23 -12.29 -14.99
C ALA A 29 -43.86 -12.95 -14.72
N LYS A 30 -43.70 -14.23 -15.10
CA LYS A 30 -42.42 -14.94 -14.97
C LYS A 30 -41.34 -14.38 -15.91
N LYS A 31 -41.67 -14.10 -17.18
CA LYS A 31 -40.73 -13.47 -18.13
C LYS A 31 -40.36 -12.04 -17.71
N ALA A 32 -41.30 -11.27 -17.18
CA ALA A 32 -41.04 -9.94 -16.64
C ALA A 32 -40.11 -10.00 -15.40
N ALA A 33 -40.34 -10.95 -14.49
CA ALA A 33 -39.48 -11.17 -13.33
C ALA A 33 -38.05 -11.62 -13.71
N GLU A 34 -37.91 -12.51 -14.71
CA GLU A 34 -36.61 -12.95 -15.22
C GLU A 34 -35.85 -11.82 -15.93
N ALA A 35 -36.53 -10.99 -16.72
CA ALA A 35 -35.94 -9.82 -17.37
C ALA A 35 -35.50 -8.76 -16.35
N GLN A 36 -36.29 -8.53 -15.30
CA GLN A 36 -35.95 -7.61 -14.22
C GLN A 36 -34.77 -8.13 -13.39
N ALA A 37 -34.74 -9.42 -13.04
CA ALA A 37 -33.61 -10.03 -12.35
C ALA A 37 -32.31 -9.97 -13.18
N ALA A 38 -32.38 -10.13 -14.51
CA ALA A 38 -31.23 -9.96 -15.39
C ALA A 38 -30.75 -8.51 -15.47
N ALA A 39 -31.67 -7.53 -15.50
CA ALA A 39 -31.35 -6.11 -15.48
C ALA A 39 -30.71 -5.68 -14.14
N ASP A 40 -31.27 -6.15 -13.02
CA ASP A 40 -30.75 -5.89 -11.68
C ASP A 40 -29.37 -6.52 -11.49
N LYS A 41 -29.15 -7.75 -11.98
CA LYS A 41 -27.84 -8.40 -11.97
C LYS A 41 -26.82 -7.61 -12.78
N LYS A 42 -27.17 -7.16 -13.99
CA LYS A 42 -26.27 -6.38 -14.84
C LYS A 42 -25.91 -5.04 -14.19
N LYS A 43 -26.88 -4.35 -13.59
CA LYS A 43 -26.64 -3.11 -12.85
C LYS A 43 -25.73 -3.35 -11.64
N ALA A 44 -25.95 -4.41 -10.87
CA ALA A 44 -25.10 -4.78 -9.74
C ALA A 44 -23.66 -5.13 -10.18
N GLU A 45 -23.49 -5.81 -11.32
CA GLU A 45 -22.18 -6.10 -11.90
C GLU A 45 -21.46 -4.82 -12.37
N GLU A 46 -22.16 -3.90 -13.02
CA GLU A 46 -21.61 -2.61 -13.45
C GLU A 46 -21.19 -1.73 -12.26
N GLU A 47 -22.01 -1.65 -11.22
CA GLU A 47 -21.71 -0.94 -9.97
C GLU A 47 -20.51 -1.58 -9.24
N ALA A 48 -20.46 -2.91 -9.15
CA ALA A 48 -19.34 -3.62 -8.55
C ALA A 48 -18.03 -3.40 -9.33
N LEU A 49 -18.06 -3.39 -10.66
CA LEU A 49 -16.89 -3.11 -11.49
C LEU A 49 -16.43 -1.66 -11.35
N ALA A 50 -17.35 -0.69 -11.30
CA ALA A 50 -17.02 0.71 -11.07
C ALA A 50 -16.40 0.92 -9.68
N ALA A 51 -16.96 0.31 -8.63
CA ALA A 51 -16.42 0.36 -7.28
C ALA A 51 -15.01 -0.24 -7.20
N ARG A 52 -14.77 -1.39 -7.86
CA ARG A 52 -13.44 -2.03 -7.90
C ARG A 52 -12.42 -1.20 -8.67
N LYS A 53 -12.81 -0.56 -9.77
CA LYS A 53 -11.92 0.36 -10.49
C LYS A 53 -11.54 1.55 -9.61
N LYS A 54 -12.52 2.20 -8.99
CA LYS A 54 -12.27 3.33 -8.09
C LYS A 54 -11.36 2.94 -6.92
N ALA A 55 -11.63 1.82 -6.25
CA ALA A 55 -10.80 1.33 -5.15
C ALA A 55 -9.34 1.05 -5.58
N ARG A 56 -9.12 0.54 -6.80
CA ARG A 56 -7.77 0.34 -7.34
C ARG A 56 -7.05 1.65 -7.63
N GLU A 57 -7.73 2.62 -8.22
CA GLU A 57 -7.12 3.91 -8.54
C GLU A 57 -6.83 4.71 -7.26
N ASP A 58 -7.72 4.68 -6.27
CA ASP A 58 -7.51 5.28 -4.96
C ASP A 58 -6.33 4.61 -4.22
N ALA A 59 -6.22 3.27 -4.28
CA ALA A 59 -5.10 2.53 -3.71
C ALA A 59 -3.76 2.89 -4.40
N LYS A 60 -3.72 2.89 -5.73
CA LYS A 60 -2.51 3.30 -6.49
C LYS A 60 -2.10 4.73 -6.17
N LYS A 61 -3.06 5.65 -6.07
CA LYS A 61 -2.79 7.04 -5.74
C LYS A 61 -2.19 7.16 -4.34
N ALA A 62 -2.76 6.46 -3.36
CA ALA A 62 -2.21 6.44 -2.00
C ALA A 62 -0.81 5.81 -1.94
N GLU A 63 -0.56 4.74 -2.70
CA GLU A 63 0.77 4.11 -2.82
C GLU A 63 1.79 5.07 -3.46
N GLN A 64 1.41 5.77 -4.53
CA GLN A 64 2.26 6.75 -5.19
C GLN A 64 2.56 7.94 -4.28
N GLU A 65 1.55 8.51 -3.62
CA GLU A 65 1.74 9.63 -2.69
C GLU A 65 2.64 9.22 -1.51
N ALA A 66 2.51 7.99 -1.01
CA ALA A 66 3.39 7.46 0.03
C ALA A 66 4.83 7.27 -0.49
N ALA A 67 5.00 6.78 -1.72
CA ALA A 67 6.31 6.61 -2.36
C ALA A 67 6.99 7.97 -2.62
N ASP A 68 6.25 8.95 -3.15
CA ASP A 68 6.73 10.30 -3.44
C ASP A 68 7.12 11.02 -2.14
N LYS A 69 6.30 10.90 -1.09
CA LYS A 69 6.63 11.43 0.23
C LYS A 69 7.89 10.78 0.79
N LYS A 70 8.01 9.46 0.74
CA LYS A 70 9.21 8.74 1.18
C LYS A 70 10.44 9.20 0.40
N ALA A 71 10.34 9.37 -0.91
CA ALA A 71 11.43 9.86 -1.75
C ALA A 71 11.84 11.28 -1.37
N ALA A 72 10.87 12.17 -1.12
CA ALA A 72 11.13 13.54 -0.65
C ALA A 72 11.82 13.57 0.74
N ASP A 73 11.37 12.72 1.67
CA ASP A 73 11.98 12.60 3.00
C ASP A 73 13.43 12.09 2.90
N ILE A 74 13.70 11.13 2.02
CA ILE A 74 15.06 10.65 1.72
C ILE A 74 15.91 11.77 1.11
N ASP A 75 15.36 12.50 0.13
CA ASP A 75 16.05 13.60 -0.53
C ASP A 75 16.49 14.69 0.42
N ALA A 76 15.65 15.02 1.41
CA ALA A 76 15.94 16.01 2.44
C ALA A 76 17.07 15.58 3.38
N LEU A 77 17.24 14.27 3.60
CA LEU A 77 18.32 13.71 4.43
C LEU A 77 19.63 13.55 3.66
N CYS A 78 19.55 13.32 2.35
CA CYS A 78 20.71 13.16 1.48
C CYS A 78 21.33 14.52 1.11
N VAL A 79 21.95 15.16 2.09
CA VAL A 79 22.65 16.45 2.01
C VAL A 79 24.08 16.35 2.54
N LEU A 80 24.97 17.22 2.07
CA LEU A 80 26.35 17.26 2.58
C LEU A 80 26.40 17.89 3.98
N PRO A 81 27.17 17.31 4.91
CA PRO A 81 27.48 17.96 6.18
C PRO A 81 28.41 19.17 5.95
N GLU A 82 28.42 20.13 6.88
CA GLU A 82 29.31 21.31 6.80
C GLU A 82 30.79 20.94 6.70
N LYS A 83 31.18 19.80 7.28
CA LYS A 83 32.56 19.32 7.28
C LYS A 83 32.64 18.00 6.53
N LEU A 84 33.34 18.02 5.40
CA LEU A 84 33.63 16.82 4.63
C LEU A 84 34.80 16.04 5.26
N PRO A 85 34.76 14.70 5.22
CA PRO A 85 35.91 13.87 5.58
C PRO A 85 37.12 14.16 4.70
N LYS A 86 38.32 13.97 5.23
CA LYS A 86 39.58 14.34 4.55
C LYS A 86 39.88 13.53 3.29
N ASN A 87 39.46 12.27 3.26
CA ASN A 87 39.71 11.36 2.14
C ASN A 87 38.64 10.26 2.12
N LEU A 88 38.60 9.52 1.03
CA LEU A 88 37.59 8.49 0.78
C LEU A 88 37.63 7.36 1.81
N GLU A 89 38.82 6.93 2.21
CA GLU A 89 38.96 5.85 3.19
C GLU A 89 38.32 6.22 4.52
N LYS A 90 38.69 7.39 5.06
CA LYS A 90 38.10 7.91 6.29
C LYS A 90 36.60 8.16 6.15
N ALA A 91 36.16 8.68 5.00
CA ALA A 91 34.73 8.90 4.75
C ALA A 91 33.93 7.58 4.81
N CYS A 92 34.46 6.51 4.21
CA CYS A 92 33.80 5.21 4.19
C CYS A 92 33.82 4.49 5.55
N GLU A 93 34.89 4.67 6.34
CA GLU A 93 34.92 4.19 7.73
C GLU A 93 33.92 4.92 8.62
N GLU A 94 33.83 6.26 8.48
CA GLU A 94 32.87 7.08 9.22
C GLU A 94 31.42 6.78 8.80
N ALA A 95 31.17 6.49 7.52
CA ALA A 95 29.88 5.96 7.06
C ALA A 95 29.56 4.62 7.76
N GLY A 96 30.55 3.73 7.87
CA GLY A 96 30.53 2.50 8.69
C GLY A 96 30.00 2.74 10.09
N ALA A 97 30.66 3.64 10.82
CA ALA A 97 30.30 3.98 12.18
C ALA A 97 28.91 4.65 12.27
N ALA A 98 28.53 5.47 11.28
CA ALA A 98 27.22 6.09 11.23
C ALA A 98 26.10 5.05 11.05
N TYR A 99 26.32 4.04 10.21
CA TYR A 99 25.35 2.95 10.01
C TYR A 99 25.18 2.10 11.26
N ASP A 100 26.28 1.79 11.95
CA ASP A 100 26.22 1.08 13.22
C ASP A 100 25.42 1.85 14.29
N LYS A 101 25.70 3.15 14.45
CA LYS A 101 24.92 4.02 15.35
C LYS A 101 23.45 4.12 14.93
N PHE A 102 23.17 4.11 13.63
CA PHE A 102 21.81 4.07 13.12
C PHE A 102 21.09 2.78 13.54
N MET A 103 21.75 1.62 13.41
CA MET A 103 21.20 0.35 13.85
C MET A 103 20.90 0.33 15.35
N GLU A 104 21.83 0.81 16.17
CA GLU A 104 21.64 0.94 17.62
C GLU A 104 20.47 1.88 17.96
N ARG A 105 20.39 3.03 17.28
CA ARG A 105 19.33 4.03 17.52
C ARG A 105 17.94 3.53 17.15
N VAL A 106 17.82 2.72 16.09
CA VAL A 106 16.52 2.36 15.52
C VAL A 106 16.06 0.96 15.91
N TYR A 107 17.00 0.08 16.27
CA TYR A 107 16.72 -1.30 16.68
C TYR A 107 17.22 -1.62 18.08
N GLY A 108 17.74 -0.66 18.85
CA GLY A 108 18.32 -0.89 20.19
C GLY A 108 17.40 -1.64 21.16
N ASP A 109 16.10 -1.39 21.09
CA ASP A 109 15.08 -2.05 21.92
C ASP A 109 14.66 -3.44 21.40
N ASN A 110 15.18 -3.88 20.25
CA ASN A 110 14.91 -5.18 19.65
C ASN A 110 16.11 -6.10 19.81
N GLU A 111 16.12 -6.87 20.90
CA GLU A 111 17.23 -7.78 21.25
C GLU A 111 17.52 -8.81 20.16
N GLU A 112 16.50 -9.34 19.48
CA GLU A 112 16.70 -10.33 18.40
C GLU A 112 17.46 -9.72 17.22
N VAL A 113 17.04 -8.53 16.77
CA VAL A 113 17.69 -7.82 15.67
C VAL A 113 19.11 -7.41 16.08
N MET A 114 19.29 -6.91 17.31
CA MET A 114 20.60 -6.50 17.80
C MET A 114 21.55 -7.67 18.06
N GLY A 115 21.03 -8.85 18.41
CA GLY A 115 21.82 -10.09 18.48
C GLY A 115 22.40 -10.44 17.12
N LYS A 116 21.55 -10.54 16.08
CA LYS A 116 21.97 -10.78 14.69
C LYS A 116 22.90 -9.70 14.16
N TRP A 117 22.63 -8.43 14.50
CA TRP A 117 23.50 -7.31 14.15
C TRP A 117 24.89 -7.51 14.73
N LYS A 118 25.02 -7.76 16.04
CA LYS A 118 26.32 -7.94 16.70
C LYS A 118 27.12 -9.11 16.12
N GLU A 119 26.46 -10.22 15.79
CA GLU A 119 27.11 -11.38 15.17
C GLU A 119 27.64 -11.08 13.75
N GLY A 120 26.87 -10.35 12.93
CA GLY A 120 27.21 -10.05 11.53
C GLY A 120 27.89 -8.69 11.29
N LYS A 121 27.96 -7.82 12.31
CA LYS A 121 28.33 -6.41 12.18
C LYS A 121 29.66 -6.20 11.48
N SER A 122 30.70 -6.95 11.86
CA SER A 122 32.03 -6.81 11.26
C SER A 122 31.98 -6.99 9.73
N THR A 123 31.36 -8.08 9.26
CA THR A 123 31.21 -8.36 7.83
C THR A 123 30.35 -7.31 7.13
N GLN A 124 29.24 -6.88 7.75
CA GLN A 124 28.35 -5.87 7.17
C GLN A 124 29.04 -4.50 7.04
N LEU A 125 29.77 -4.06 8.06
CA LEU A 125 30.51 -2.81 8.02
C LEU A 125 31.66 -2.85 7.01
N GLN A 126 32.38 -3.97 6.89
CA GLN A 126 33.40 -4.17 5.87
C GLN A 126 32.83 -4.13 4.44
N LEU A 127 31.69 -4.79 4.21
CA LEU A 127 31.00 -4.77 2.93
C LEU A 127 30.55 -3.36 2.56
N MET A 128 30.02 -2.62 3.53
CA MET A 128 29.59 -1.24 3.33
C MET A 128 30.78 -0.32 3.02
N ALA A 129 31.87 -0.41 3.78
CA ALA A 129 33.08 0.35 3.51
C ALA A 129 33.66 0.04 2.13
N THR A 130 33.67 -1.24 1.74
CA THR A 130 34.11 -1.68 0.40
C THR A 130 33.22 -1.10 -0.70
N THR A 131 31.91 -1.11 -0.51
CA THR A 131 30.94 -0.58 -1.48
C THR A 131 31.07 0.94 -1.60
N CYS A 132 31.20 1.65 -0.48
CA CYS A 132 31.49 3.07 -0.44
C CYS A 132 32.80 3.42 -1.18
N LYS A 133 33.87 2.65 -0.95
CA LYS A 133 35.15 2.83 -1.67
C LYS A 133 34.98 2.63 -3.18
N LYS A 134 34.12 1.70 -3.62
CA LYS A 134 33.79 1.49 -5.05
C LYS A 134 33.00 2.65 -5.64
N THR A 135 32.09 3.28 -4.88
CA THR A 135 31.40 4.50 -5.31
C THR A 135 32.42 5.62 -5.58
N GLY A 136 33.49 5.70 -4.79
CA GLY A 136 34.64 6.54 -5.11
C GLY A 136 34.43 8.04 -4.90
N SER A 137 33.39 8.46 -4.17
CA SER A 137 33.04 9.85 -3.91
C SER A 137 33.04 10.16 -2.40
N VAL A 138 33.90 11.09 -1.98
CA VAL A 138 33.94 11.60 -0.59
C VAL A 138 32.62 12.28 -0.22
N GLU A 139 32.05 13.02 -1.16
CA GLU A 139 30.78 13.73 -1.00
C GLU A 139 29.61 12.74 -0.84
N ALA A 140 29.57 11.66 -1.64
CA ALA A 140 28.56 10.61 -1.47
C ALA A 140 28.68 9.94 -0.10
N ALA A 141 29.89 9.64 0.35
CA ALA A 141 30.13 9.06 1.66
C ALA A 141 29.73 10.01 2.80
N ALA A 142 30.06 11.31 2.68
CA ALA A 142 29.66 12.35 3.62
C ALA A 142 28.13 12.52 3.68
N CYS A 143 27.47 12.48 2.52
CA CYS A 143 26.02 12.46 2.41
C CYS A 143 25.41 11.24 3.14
N GLN A 144 25.98 10.04 2.98
CA GLN A 144 25.51 8.84 3.68
C GLN A 144 25.65 8.99 5.20
N ILE A 145 26.76 9.55 5.69
CA ILE A 145 26.96 9.84 7.12
C ILE A 145 25.85 10.78 7.62
N SER A 146 25.59 11.87 6.90
CA SER A 146 24.56 12.85 7.25
C SER A 146 23.16 12.21 7.28
N ALA A 147 22.82 11.45 6.23
CA ALA A 147 21.54 10.78 6.13
C ALA A 147 21.33 9.77 7.26
N LEU A 148 22.29 8.89 7.54
CA LEU A 148 22.20 7.89 8.61
C LEU A 148 22.14 8.51 10.01
N THR A 149 22.83 9.63 10.20
CA THR A 149 22.80 10.36 11.48
C THR A 149 21.42 10.95 11.75
N ASN A 150 20.77 11.52 10.72
CA ASN A 150 19.54 12.28 10.86
C ASN A 150 18.26 11.50 10.51
N ALA A 151 18.37 10.33 9.88
CA ALA A 151 17.21 9.56 9.41
C ALA A 151 16.30 9.15 10.58
N PRO A 152 14.99 9.39 10.51
CA PRO A 152 14.08 9.01 11.58
C PRO A 152 13.81 7.48 11.55
N PRO A 153 13.34 6.87 12.65
CA PRO A 153 13.11 5.42 12.75
C PRO A 153 12.18 4.83 11.68
N GLU A 154 11.28 5.63 11.12
CA GLU A 154 10.36 5.26 10.05
C GLU A 154 11.09 4.88 8.76
N LEU A 155 12.29 5.42 8.53
CA LEU A 155 13.12 5.15 7.36
C LEU A 155 14.15 4.04 7.57
N LYS A 156 13.97 3.19 8.58
CA LYS A 156 14.89 2.06 8.90
C LYS A 156 15.09 1.02 7.81
N LYS A 157 14.18 0.96 6.84
CA LYS A 157 14.26 0.09 5.67
C LYS A 157 14.84 0.81 4.43
N SER A 158 15.19 2.09 4.56
CA SER A 158 15.60 2.96 3.45
C SER A 158 17.12 3.16 3.38
N VAL A 159 17.91 2.37 4.12
CA VAL A 159 19.38 2.53 4.16
C VAL A 159 20.00 2.42 2.77
N SER A 160 19.54 1.45 1.96
CA SER A 160 19.97 1.30 0.57
C SER A 160 19.52 2.47 -0.31
N ASP A 161 18.36 3.06 -0.02
CA ASP A 161 17.86 4.23 -0.75
C ASP A 161 18.73 5.46 -0.45
N PHE A 162 19.21 5.65 0.80
CA PHE A 162 20.16 6.71 1.13
C PHE A 162 21.47 6.56 0.36
N ALA A 163 22.03 5.35 0.31
CA ALA A 163 23.28 5.09 -0.40
C ALA A 163 23.14 5.37 -1.91
N THR A 164 22.04 4.91 -2.50
CA THR A 164 21.73 5.16 -3.92
C THR A 164 21.55 6.65 -4.18
N ARG A 165 20.75 7.33 -3.37
CA ARG A 165 20.45 8.74 -3.58
C ARG A 165 21.67 9.64 -3.38
N CYS A 166 22.50 9.35 -2.39
CA CYS A 166 23.77 10.05 -2.20
C CYS A 166 24.74 9.84 -3.37
N ALA A 167 24.80 8.63 -3.94
CA ALA A 167 25.64 8.37 -5.12
C ALA A 167 25.13 9.09 -6.38
N GLU A 168 23.80 9.19 -6.56
CA GLU A 168 23.19 9.95 -7.66
C GLU A 168 23.43 11.46 -7.53
N LYS A 169 23.28 12.01 -6.32
CA LYS A 169 23.45 13.45 -6.07
C LYS A 169 24.92 13.88 -6.11
N PHE A 170 25.82 13.00 -5.67
CA PHE A 170 27.25 13.27 -5.53
C PHE A 170 28.06 12.16 -6.21
N PRO A 171 27.97 12.04 -7.56
CA PRO A 171 28.71 11.02 -8.28
C PRO A 171 30.20 11.18 -8.07
N LYS A 172 30.98 10.16 -8.47
CA LYS A 172 32.43 10.30 -8.52
C LYS A 172 32.77 11.41 -9.50
N ASN A 173 33.32 12.51 -9.00
CA ASN A 173 33.93 13.53 -9.85
C ASN A 173 35.31 13.00 -10.27
N ASP A 174 35.52 12.78 -11.57
CA ASP A 174 36.82 12.40 -12.14
C ASP A 174 37.81 13.58 -12.18
N GLU A 175 37.82 14.42 -11.16
CA GLU A 175 38.82 15.47 -10.99
C GLU A 175 39.92 14.93 -10.06
N GLY A 176 40.93 14.33 -10.70
CA GLY A 176 42.17 13.90 -10.08
C GLY A 176 43.07 15.07 -9.67
#